data_AF-A0A1L2JK16-F1
#
_entry.id   AF-A0A1L2JK16-F1
#
_cell.length_a   1.000
_cell.length_b   1.000
_cell.length_c   1.000
_cell.angle_alpha   90.00
_cell.angle_beta   90.00
_cell.angle_gamma   90.00
#
_symmetry.space_group_name_H-M   'P 1'
#
loop_
_entity.id
_entity.type
_entity.pdbx_description
1 polymer ?
#
loop_
_entity_poly.entity_id
_entity_poly.type
_entity_poly.pdbx_seq_one_letter_code
_entity_poly.pdbx_strand_id
1 'polypeptide(L)'
;MELTVLERRHNPLLRREEVRALISFEGGTPTRKEVREALAKALGKDVSVVFVRRILTEYGARRARVLAMVYEDRDYALKIEPEHVVRKNEG
;
A
#
# COMPACT_ATOMS: atom_id res chain seq x y z
N MET A 1 4.09 14.98 -4.09
CA MET A 1 3.71 13.55 -4.18
C MET A 1 2.22 13.53 -4.43
N GLU A 2 1.79 13.01 -5.56
CA GLU A 2 0.37 12.92 -5.91
C GLU A 2 -0.02 11.45 -5.95
N LEU A 3 -1.07 11.09 -5.21
CA LEU A 3 -1.57 9.72 -5.15
C LEU A 3 -2.93 9.66 -5.84
N THR A 4 -3.01 8.83 -6.87
CA THR A 4 -4.23 8.54 -7.60
C THR A 4 -4.63 7.10 -7.32
N VAL A 5 -5.78 6.87 -6.68
CA VAL A 5 -6.29 5.50 -6.53
C VAL A 5 -6.95 5.09 -7.84
N LEU A 6 -6.41 4.04 -8.47
CA LEU A 6 -6.90 3.52 -9.76
C LEU A 6 -8.02 2.51 -9.55
N GLU A 7 -7.85 1.61 -8.57
CA GLU A 7 -8.77 0.50 -8.36
C GLU A 7 -8.84 0.18 -6.87
N ARG A 8 -10.04 -0.08 -6.38
CA ARG A 8 -10.29 -0.63 -5.04
C ARG A 8 -11.18 -1.85 -5.20
N ARG A 9 -10.71 -3.00 -4.74
CA ARG A 9 -11.45 -4.25 -4.80
C ARG A 9 -11.59 -4.80 -3.39
N HIS A 10 -12.80 -4.79 -2.87
CA HIS A 10 -13.11 -5.42 -1.59
C HIS A 10 -13.26 -6.94 -1.77
N ASN A 11 -12.53 -7.72 -0.97
CA ASN A 11 -12.60 -9.17 -0.94
C ASN A 11 -13.13 -9.63 0.42
N PRO A 12 -14.44 -9.97 0.52
CA PRO A 12 -15.07 -10.31 1.79
C PRO A 12 -14.56 -11.65 2.37
N LEU A 13 -14.07 -12.57 1.53
CA LEU A 13 -13.54 -13.86 1.98
C LEU A 13 -12.28 -13.71 2.83
N LEU A 14 -11.45 -12.71 2.49
CA LEU A 14 -10.17 -12.44 3.14
C LEU A 14 -10.22 -11.16 3.97
N ARG A 15 -11.41 -10.58 4.18
CA ARG A 15 -11.64 -9.30 4.90
C ARG A 15 -10.56 -8.25 4.57
N ARG A 16 -10.27 -8.13 3.27
CA ARG A 16 -9.22 -7.26 2.77
C ARG A 16 -9.71 -6.46 1.59
N GLU A 17 -9.17 -5.27 1.45
CA GLU A 17 -9.37 -4.39 0.32
C GLU A 17 -8.06 -4.29 -0.46
N GLU A 18 -8.09 -4.76 -1.70
CA GLU A 18 -6.97 -4.64 -2.62
C GLU A 18 -7.04 -3.28 -3.29
N VAL A 19 -6.04 -2.45 -3.01
CA VAL A 19 -5.96 -1.09 -3.51
C VAL A 19 -4.79 -0.97 -4.47
N ARG A 20 -5.10 -0.55 -5.70
CA ARG A 20 -4.10 -0.18 -6.70
C ARG A 20 -4.06 1.33 -6.78
N ALA A 21 -2.90 1.89 -6.50
CA ALA A 21 -2.68 3.33 -6.58
C ALA A 21 -1.51 3.63 -7.53
N LEU A 22 -1.58 4.79 -8.17
CA LEU A 22 -0.49 5.41 -8.89
C LEU A 22 0.05 6.54 -8.02
N ILE A 23 1.36 6.61 -7.87
CA ILE A 23 2.03 7.70 -7.16
C ILE A 23 2.91 8.44 -8.16
N SER A 24 2.63 9.72 -8.38
CA SER A 24 3.46 10.63 -9.15
C SER A 24 4.36 11.44 -8.20
N PHE A 25 5.66 11.46 -8.47
CA PHE A 25 6.65 12.14 -7.63
C PHE A 25 7.63 12.92 -8.51
N GLU A 26 7.79 14.23 -8.25
CA GLU A 26 8.63 15.08 -9.12
C GLU A 26 10.15 14.93 -8.89
N GLY A 27 10.57 14.16 -7.88
CA GLY A 27 11.96 14.02 -7.46
C GLY A 27 12.34 12.60 -7.04
N GLY A 28 12.85 12.45 -5.81
CA GLY A 28 13.32 11.16 -5.27
C GLY A 28 12.23 10.09 -5.22
N THR A 29 12.64 8.82 -5.39
CA THR A 29 11.72 7.69 -5.29
C THR A 29 11.08 7.65 -3.89
N PRO A 30 9.75 7.58 -3.80
CA PRO A 30 9.01 7.42 -2.56
C PRO A 30 9.58 6.34 -1.66
N THR A 31 9.74 6.63 -0.38
CA THR A 31 10.05 5.59 0.60
C THR A 31 8.79 4.78 0.87
N ARG A 32 8.93 3.47 1.18
CA ARG A 32 7.80 2.62 1.57
C ARG A 32 6.93 3.22 2.69
N LYS A 33 7.56 3.88 3.67
CA LYS A 33 6.88 4.54 4.79
C LYS A 33 5.96 5.67 4.32
N GLU A 34 6.47 6.56 3.48
CA GLU A 34 5.70 7.68 2.91
C GLU A 34 4.54 7.18 2.05
N VAL A 35 4.78 6.18 1.20
CA VAL A 35 3.74 5.56 0.37
C VAL A 35 2.60 5.01 1.22
N ARG A 36 2.95 4.35 2.32
CA ARG A 36 1.97 3.74 3.24
C ARG A 36 1.19 4.81 3.99
N GLU A 37 1.84 5.86 4.49
CA GLU A 37 1.16 6.99 5.14
C GLU A 37 0.23 7.72 4.19
N ALA A 38 0.66 7.95 2.94
CA ALA A 38 -0.17 8.56 1.91
C ALA A 38 -1.40 7.70 1.58
N LEU A 39 -1.22 6.38 1.45
CA LEU A 39 -2.32 5.43 1.25
C LEU A 39 -3.28 5.40 2.44
N ALA A 40 -2.77 5.32 3.66
CA ALA A 40 -3.54 5.34 4.89
C ALA A 40 -4.41 6.62 4.97
N LYS A 41 -3.82 7.78 4.67
CA LYS A 41 -4.53 9.06 4.63
C LYS A 41 -5.58 9.11 3.53
N ALA A 42 -5.29 8.59 2.33
CA ALA A 42 -6.22 8.54 1.21
C ALA A 42 -7.38 7.55 1.40
N LEU A 43 -7.19 6.54 2.26
CA LEU A 43 -8.17 5.51 2.57
C LEU A 43 -8.91 5.78 3.90
N GLY A 44 -8.41 6.73 4.71
CA GLY A 44 -8.96 7.00 6.05
C GLY A 44 -8.78 5.83 7.00
N LYS A 45 -7.69 5.08 6.86
CA LYS A 45 -7.38 3.86 7.62
C LYS A 45 -6.05 4.01 8.35
N ASP A 46 -5.85 3.23 9.40
CA ASP A 46 -4.58 3.22 10.12
C ASP A 46 -3.43 2.68 9.28
N VAL A 47 -2.25 3.28 9.46
CA VAL A 47 -1.00 2.86 8.80
C VAL A 47 -0.66 1.40 9.15
N SER A 48 -1.10 0.92 10.33
CA SER A 48 -0.88 -0.44 10.83
C SER A 48 -1.68 -1.51 10.08
N VAL A 49 -2.79 -1.15 9.45
CA VAL A 49 -3.64 -2.08 8.68
C VAL A 49 -3.40 -1.98 7.17
N VAL A 50 -2.50 -1.10 6.74
CA VAL A 50 -2.12 -0.90 5.33
C VAL A 50 -0.81 -1.64 5.04
N PHE A 51 -0.88 -2.66 4.19
CA PHE A 51 0.24 -3.48 3.77
C PHE A 51 0.62 -3.21 2.32
N VAL A 52 1.80 -2.63 2.11
CA VAL A 52 2.30 -2.36 0.76
C VAL A 52 3.00 -3.61 0.22
N ARG A 53 2.36 -4.30 -0.72
CA ARG A 53 2.85 -5.58 -1.25
C ARG A 53 3.86 -5.41 -2.38
N ARG A 54 3.60 -4.47 -3.29
CA ARG A 54 4.53 -4.12 -4.38
C ARG A 54 4.52 -2.64 -4.66
N ILE A 55 5.71 -2.10 -4.93
CA ILE A 55 5.91 -0.79 -5.52
C ILE A 55 6.68 -1.05 -6.81
N LEU A 56 6.06 -0.72 -7.94
CA LEU A 56 6.59 -0.85 -9.28
C LEU A 56 6.81 0.57 -9.81
N THR A 57 8.04 1.05 -9.70
CA THR A 57 8.45 2.32 -10.32
C THR A 57 8.56 2.13 -11.82
N GLU A 58 7.92 2.98 -12.61
CA GLU A 58 8.07 2.97 -14.06
C GLU A 58 9.38 3.67 -14.43
N TYR A 59 10.31 2.92 -15.03
CA TYR A 59 11.62 3.44 -15.42
C TYR A 59 11.47 4.56 -16.46
N GLY A 60 12.15 5.69 -16.24
CA GLY A 60 12.05 6.88 -17.10
C GLY A 60 10.80 7.74 -16.88
N ALA A 61 9.84 7.28 -16.07
CA ALA A 61 8.70 8.06 -15.65
C ALA A 61 8.78 8.39 -14.16
N ARG A 62 8.32 9.59 -13.80
CA ARG A 62 8.22 10.09 -12.43
C ARG A 62 7.00 9.49 -11.69
N ARG A 63 6.74 8.20 -11.91
CA ARG A 63 5.52 7.49 -11.51
C ARG A 63 5.83 6.09 -10.97
N ALA A 64 5.08 5.69 -9.95
CA ALA A 64 5.13 4.35 -9.38
C ALA A 64 3.73 3.78 -9.21
N ARG A 65 3.55 2.53 -9.64
CA ARG A 65 2.35 1.74 -9.36
C ARG A 65 2.53 1.04 -8.03
N VAL A 66 1.58 1.24 -7.13
CA VAL A 66 1.57 0.63 -5.80
C VAL A 66 0.41 -0.33 -5.70
N LEU A 67 0.71 -1.53 -5.24
CA LEU A 67 -0.28 -2.52 -4.84
C LEU A 67 -0.25 -2.61 -3.31
N ALA A 68 -1.34 -2.19 -2.69
CA ALA A 68 -1.55 -2.26 -1.26
C ALA A 68 -2.75 -3.15 -0.92
N MET A 69 -2.66 -3.80 0.23
CA MET A 69 -3.74 -4.58 0.82
C MET A 69 -4.08 -3.93 2.16
N VAL A 70 -5.34 -3.55 2.31
CA VAL A 70 -5.86 -2.96 3.53
C VAL A 70 -6.73 -3.99 4.22
N TYR A 71 -6.42 -4.29 5.48
CA TYR A 71 -7.20 -5.21 6.28
C TYR A 71 -8.08 -4.44 7.26
N GLU A 72 -9.14 -5.07 7.76
CA GLU A 72 -9.95 -4.48 8.83
C GLU A 72 -9.24 -4.57 10.18
N ASP A 73 -8.44 -5.61 10.38
CA ASP A 73 -7.83 -5.95 11.66
C ASP A 73 -6.34 -6.29 11.47
N ARG A 74 -5.49 -5.76 12.35
CA ARG A 74 -4.04 -5.96 12.31
C ARG A 74 -3.66 -7.41 12.63
N ASP A 75 -4.30 -8.03 13.61
CA ASP A 75 -4.01 -9.41 14.00
C ASP A 75 -4.42 -10.39 12.90
N TYR A 76 -5.50 -10.08 12.19
CA TYR A 76 -5.91 -10.83 11.00
C TYR A 76 -4.91 -10.67 9.85
N ALA A 77 -4.43 -9.44 9.61
CA ALA A 77 -3.40 -9.18 8.61
C ALA A 77 -2.09 -9.96 8.89
N LEU A 78 -1.66 -10.00 10.16
CA LEU A 78 -0.46 -10.73 10.59
C LEU A 78 -0.57 -12.25 10.41
N LYS A 79 -1.79 -12.81 10.48
CA LYS A 79 -2.05 -14.23 10.23
C LYS A 79 -2.07 -14.60 8.75
N ILE A 80 -2.46 -13.66 7.88
CA ILE A 80 -2.61 -13.92 6.44
C ILE A 80 -1.37 -13.52 5.65
N GLU A 81 -0.76 -12.39 5.95
CA GLU A 81 0.45 -11.95 5.23
C GLU A 81 1.67 -12.74 5.71
N PRO A 82 2.51 -13.22 4.78
CA PRO A 82 3.71 -13.94 5.14
C PRO A 82 4.71 -13.02 5.84
N GLU A 83 5.49 -13.58 6.77
CA GLU A 83 6.40 -12.84 7.67
C GLU A 83 7.35 -11.88 6.95
N HIS A 84 7.73 -12.18 5.71
CA HIS A 84 8.61 -11.32 4.91
C HIS A 84 7.95 -10.01 4.47
N VAL A 85 6.62 -9.98 4.32
CA VAL A 85 5.85 -8.75 4.02
C VAL A 85 5.73 -7.93 5.29
N VAL A 86 5.40 -8.57 6.42
CA VAL A 86 5.33 -7.93 7.74
C VAL A 86 6.65 -7.26 8.09
N ARG A 87 7.78 -7.99 8.01
CA ARG A 87 9.13 -7.45 8.27
C ARG A 87 9.50 -6.29 7.36
N LYS A 88 9.11 -6.32 6.08
CA LYS A 88 9.36 -5.22 5.12
C LYS A 88 8.45 -4.01 5.35
N ASN A 89 7.34 -4.20 6.06
CA ASN A 89 6.41 -3.15 6.42
C ASN A 89 6.81 -2.51 7.77
N GLU A 90 7.39 -3.28 8.70
CA GLU A 90 7.89 -2.77 9.99
C GLU A 90 9.29 -2.13 9.91
N GLY A 91 10.06 -2.39 8.85
CA GLY A 91 11.39 -1.80 8.59
C GLY A 91 11.37 -0.35 8.09
#